data_AF-A0A960BY19-F1
#
_entry.id   AF-A0A960BY19-F1
#
_cell.length_a   1.000
_cell.length_b   1.000
_cell.length_c   1.000
_cell.angle_alpha   90.00
_cell.angle_beta   90.00
_cell.angle_gamma   90.00
#
_symmetry.space_group_name_H-M   'P 1'
#
loop_
_entity.id
_entity.type
_entity.pdbx_description
1 polymer ?
#
loop_
_entity_poly.entity_id
_entity_poly.type
_entity_poly.pdbx_seq_one_letter_code
_entity_poly.pdbx_strand_id
1 'polypeptide(L)'
;MTRLSDRRLKNLAFAAPLVAYLTVGYWLEVRNGFILGDALSRVSAAQSVLFSRDPHLAAIGFIFTPLTAMVQVPIIALSPVWPALAERAFSATVMSALFMAGAVVQVLSMGIDRGLPRWYTVTIAALFAVHPMIVFYGANGMSEAPFVFFMTWAVRRLIMWMVDDDVHHLIAAGGIAMGLAYLTRYDALACVAAAGSVVAVTTYLRAPRPPRVRRAVLDLIIISGPGVAAFIGWAIASWLITGEAFAQFTSEYGNKAILEQSGATGPGLLGGLSFAAACILLLAPMLVPLGAWAGFVRWRRPRWSMLIPPVAIFGSALAFQSATYALGGTFGFLRFYIIAVPFAATLALLAVPDGRFVPAIRPGRNAQPVPTVPTTRYRGGYRAAAAAIALCVLVAGWGMSLPRYAPQEFALGAVLHPEPESIDPVIEREERIARTFS
;
A
#
# COMPACT_ATOMS: atom_id res chain seq x y z
N MET A 1 -2.13 31.66 -18.71
CA MET A 1 -2.23 30.23 -18.33
C MET A 1 -3.21 30.07 -17.17
N THR A 2 -4.42 29.58 -17.42
CA THR A 2 -5.44 29.32 -16.38
C THR A 2 -4.95 28.24 -15.43
N ARG A 3 -4.82 28.54 -14.13
CA ARG A 3 -4.44 27.56 -13.11
C ARG A 3 -5.50 26.44 -13.06
N LEU A 4 -5.08 25.19 -13.25
CA LEU A 4 -5.95 24.01 -13.12
C LEU A 4 -6.65 24.00 -11.74
N SER A 5 -7.92 23.58 -11.69
CA SER A 5 -8.63 23.40 -10.42
C SER A 5 -8.17 22.12 -9.72
N ASP A 6 -8.30 22.05 -8.39
CA ASP A 6 -7.87 20.88 -7.61
C ASP A 6 -8.63 19.60 -8.02
N ARG A 7 -9.89 19.73 -8.44
CA ARG A 7 -10.68 18.62 -8.98
C ARG A 7 -10.08 18.11 -10.29
N ARG A 8 -9.74 19.00 -11.22
CA ARG A 8 -9.09 18.61 -12.50
C ARG A 8 -7.73 17.98 -12.24
N LEU A 9 -6.97 18.50 -11.29
CA LEU A 9 -5.66 17.96 -10.93
C LEU A 9 -5.77 16.54 -10.35
N LYS A 10 -6.75 16.29 -9.46
CA LYS A 10 -7.01 14.94 -8.92
C LYS A 10 -7.46 13.97 -10.02
N ASN A 11 -8.30 14.41 -10.95
CA ASN A 11 -8.71 13.59 -12.10
C ASN A 11 -7.49 13.23 -12.98
N LEU A 12 -6.60 14.19 -13.25
CA LEU A 12 -5.37 13.93 -14.01
C LEU A 12 -4.42 12.98 -13.27
N ALA A 13 -4.25 13.16 -11.96
CA ALA A 13 -3.43 12.29 -11.13
C ALA A 13 -4.00 10.88 -10.96
N PHE A 14 -5.28 10.66 -11.29
CA PHE A 14 -5.87 9.34 -11.42
C PHE A 14 -5.72 8.79 -12.84
N ALA A 15 -6.20 9.53 -13.83
CA ALA A 15 -6.30 9.07 -15.21
C ALA A 15 -4.94 8.82 -15.87
N ALA A 16 -3.95 9.71 -15.65
CA ALA A 16 -2.64 9.55 -16.29
C ALA A 16 -1.88 8.31 -15.76
N PRO A 17 -1.75 8.09 -14.43
CA PRO A 17 -1.17 6.84 -13.92
C PRO A 17 -2.01 5.61 -14.27
N LEU A 18 -3.33 5.70 -14.25
CA LEU A 18 -4.20 4.57 -14.63
C LEU A 18 -3.89 4.10 -16.05
N VAL A 19 -3.89 5.02 -17.03
CA VAL A 19 -3.57 4.69 -18.42
C VAL A 19 -2.15 4.16 -18.54
N ALA A 20 -1.18 4.76 -17.85
CA ALA A 20 0.20 4.29 -17.86
C ALA A 20 0.33 2.85 -17.31
N TYR A 21 -0.26 2.55 -16.14
CA TYR A 21 -0.19 1.23 -15.53
C TYR A 21 -0.91 0.16 -16.35
N LEU A 22 -2.08 0.49 -16.92
CA LEU A 22 -2.78 -0.40 -17.85
C LEU A 22 -1.95 -0.69 -19.10
N THR A 23 -1.27 0.33 -19.65
CA THR A 23 -0.41 0.17 -20.84
C THR A 23 0.80 -0.69 -20.52
N VAL A 24 1.46 -0.45 -19.39
CA VAL A 24 2.60 -1.25 -18.93
C VAL A 24 2.17 -2.69 -18.68
N GLY A 25 1.06 -2.93 -17.99
CA GLY A 25 0.60 -4.29 -17.69
C GLY A 25 0.12 -5.03 -18.94
N TYR A 26 -0.51 -4.34 -19.90
CA TYR A 26 -0.83 -4.93 -21.20
C TYR A 26 0.43 -5.35 -21.96
N TRP A 27 1.47 -4.52 -21.91
CA TRP A 27 2.76 -4.85 -22.51
C TRP A 27 3.45 -6.02 -21.78
N LEU A 28 3.43 -6.08 -20.45
CA LEU A 28 4.04 -7.17 -19.69
C LEU A 28 3.27 -8.49 -19.90
N GLU A 29 1.99 -8.51 -19.57
CA GLU A 29 1.21 -9.75 -19.48
C GLU A 29 0.72 -10.23 -20.86
N VAL A 30 0.19 -9.33 -21.69
CA VAL A 30 -0.45 -9.72 -22.97
C VAL A 30 0.58 -9.85 -24.10
N ARG A 31 1.55 -8.93 -24.19
CA ARG A 31 2.55 -8.95 -25.27
C ARG A 31 3.74 -9.84 -24.97
N ASN A 32 4.21 -9.88 -23.72
CA ASN A 32 5.43 -10.60 -23.34
C ASN A 32 5.18 -11.84 -22.46
N GLY A 33 3.93 -12.13 -22.09
CA GLY A 33 3.59 -13.30 -21.27
C GLY A 33 4.14 -13.23 -19.85
N PHE A 34 4.58 -12.06 -19.38
CA PHE A 34 5.12 -11.88 -18.03
C PHE A 34 3.98 -11.88 -17.01
N ILE A 35 3.66 -13.03 -16.45
CA ILE A 35 2.52 -13.23 -15.55
C ILE A 35 3.03 -13.68 -14.18
N LEU A 36 2.56 -13.01 -13.13
CA LEU A 36 2.86 -13.41 -11.75
C LEU A 36 1.88 -14.47 -11.27
N GLY A 37 2.39 -15.58 -10.71
CA GLY A 37 1.58 -16.71 -10.25
C GLY A 37 0.50 -16.34 -9.22
N ASP A 38 0.80 -15.44 -8.27
CA ASP A 38 -0.18 -14.98 -7.28
C ASP A 38 -1.30 -14.12 -7.90
N ALA A 39 -1.02 -13.42 -9.01
CA ALA A 39 -2.02 -12.66 -9.73
C ALA A 39 -2.89 -13.60 -10.57
N LEU A 40 -2.26 -14.57 -11.25
CA LEU A 40 -2.94 -15.61 -12.03
C LEU A 40 -3.87 -16.47 -11.16
N SER A 41 -3.46 -16.85 -9.95
CA SER A 41 -4.30 -17.63 -9.04
C SER A 41 -5.58 -16.88 -8.64
N ARG A 42 -5.50 -15.55 -8.46
CA ARG A 42 -6.67 -14.70 -8.20
C ARG A 42 -7.58 -14.56 -9.42
N VAL A 43 -7.00 -14.52 -10.63
CA VAL A 43 -7.77 -14.54 -11.89
C VAL A 43 -8.52 -15.86 -12.01
N SER A 44 -7.84 -16.97 -11.77
CA SER A 44 -8.45 -18.31 -11.76
C SER A 44 -9.58 -18.40 -10.73
N ALA A 45 -9.39 -17.86 -9.53
CA ALA A 45 -10.44 -17.79 -8.51
C ALA A 45 -11.66 -16.98 -8.98
N ALA A 46 -11.44 -15.82 -9.61
CA ALA A 46 -12.51 -15.00 -10.16
C ALA A 46 -13.24 -15.69 -11.33
N GLN A 47 -12.52 -16.46 -12.16
CA GLN A 47 -13.13 -17.30 -13.19
C GLN A 47 -13.97 -18.43 -12.59
N SER A 48 -13.51 -19.08 -11.53
CA SER A 48 -14.26 -20.14 -10.86
C SER A 48 -15.61 -19.67 -10.33
N VAL A 49 -15.73 -18.40 -9.94
CA VAL A 49 -17.01 -17.81 -9.49
C VAL A 49 -18.04 -17.71 -10.61
N LEU A 50 -17.63 -17.46 -11.86
CA LEU A 50 -18.55 -17.16 -12.97
C LEU A 50 -18.67 -18.28 -14.00
N PHE A 51 -17.60 -19.02 -14.25
CA PHE A 51 -17.46 -19.93 -15.39
C PHE A 51 -17.07 -21.35 -14.99
N SER A 52 -17.11 -21.70 -13.70
CA SER A 52 -16.92 -23.08 -13.27
C SER A 52 -18.15 -23.95 -13.53
N ARG A 53 -18.02 -25.25 -13.27
CA ARG A 53 -19.14 -26.22 -13.35
C ARG A 53 -20.26 -25.92 -12.35
N ASP A 54 -19.94 -25.24 -11.25
CA ASP A 54 -20.88 -24.82 -10.21
C ASP A 54 -20.61 -23.35 -9.83
N PRO A 55 -21.12 -22.37 -10.61
CA PRO A 55 -20.84 -20.95 -10.36
C PRO A 55 -21.47 -20.44 -9.06
N HIS A 56 -20.63 -20.13 -8.07
CA HIS A 56 -21.06 -19.55 -6.81
C HIS A 56 -19.94 -18.72 -6.16
N LEU A 57 -20.29 -17.76 -5.31
CA LEU A 57 -19.31 -16.82 -4.76
C LEU A 57 -18.25 -17.49 -3.86
N ALA A 58 -18.58 -18.59 -3.19
CA ALA A 58 -17.61 -19.32 -2.37
C ALA A 58 -16.50 -20.00 -3.19
N ALA A 59 -16.65 -20.12 -4.52
CA ALA A 59 -15.60 -20.63 -5.40
C ALA A 59 -14.38 -19.69 -5.51
N ILE A 60 -14.44 -18.50 -4.90
CA ILE A 60 -13.35 -17.52 -4.86
C ILE A 60 -12.11 -17.98 -4.05
N GLY A 61 -12.26 -19.03 -3.23
CA GLY A 61 -11.20 -19.56 -2.38
C GLY A 61 -10.99 -18.76 -1.08
N PHE A 62 -10.47 -19.44 -0.06
CA PHE A 62 -10.37 -18.92 1.31
C PHE A 62 -8.94 -18.88 1.89
N ILE A 63 -7.94 -19.27 1.10
CA ILE A 63 -6.52 -19.23 1.50
C ILE A 63 -6.03 -17.78 1.61
N PHE A 64 -6.45 -16.93 0.66
CA PHE A 64 -6.15 -15.51 0.65
C PHE A 64 -7.40 -14.69 0.91
N THR A 65 -7.20 -13.44 1.32
CA THR A 65 -8.31 -12.50 1.51
C THR A 65 -8.99 -12.13 0.18
N PRO A 66 -10.32 -11.88 0.19
CA PRO A 66 -11.12 -12.02 -1.02
C PRO A 66 -11.10 -10.79 -1.92
N LEU A 67 -10.76 -9.59 -1.41
CA LEU A 67 -11.07 -8.34 -2.12
C LEU A 67 -10.40 -8.28 -3.49
N THR A 68 -9.16 -8.76 -3.58
CA THR A 68 -8.39 -8.74 -4.82
C THR A 68 -9.00 -9.60 -5.92
N ALA A 69 -9.66 -10.72 -5.58
CA ALA A 69 -10.39 -11.55 -6.54
C ALA A 69 -11.82 -11.01 -6.75
N MET A 70 -12.49 -10.52 -5.71
CA MET A 70 -13.86 -9.99 -5.81
C MET A 70 -13.96 -8.81 -6.77
N VAL A 71 -12.99 -7.90 -6.74
CA VAL A 71 -12.94 -6.75 -7.65
C VAL A 71 -12.76 -7.20 -9.11
N GLN A 72 -12.15 -8.36 -9.34
CA GLN A 72 -11.95 -8.91 -10.68
C GLN A 72 -13.19 -9.60 -11.24
N VAL A 73 -14.12 -10.09 -10.41
CA VAL A 73 -15.35 -10.77 -10.86
C VAL A 73 -16.10 -9.97 -11.96
N PRO A 74 -16.47 -8.69 -11.77
CA PRO A 74 -17.15 -7.93 -12.82
C PRO A 74 -16.28 -7.70 -14.06
N ILE A 75 -14.95 -7.69 -13.93
CA ILE A 75 -14.02 -7.54 -15.06
C ILE A 75 -13.96 -8.85 -15.85
N ILE A 76 -13.86 -9.99 -15.16
CA ILE A 76 -13.79 -11.33 -15.75
C ILE A 76 -15.09 -11.72 -16.45
N ALA A 77 -16.23 -11.18 -16.03
CA ALA A 77 -17.50 -11.33 -16.75
C ALA A 77 -17.41 -10.88 -18.23
N LEU A 78 -16.47 -9.98 -18.56
CA LEU A 78 -16.22 -9.51 -19.93
C LEU A 78 -15.22 -10.38 -20.71
N SER A 79 -14.66 -11.42 -20.09
CA SER A 79 -13.68 -12.32 -20.73
C SER A 79 -14.18 -13.02 -22.00
N PRO A 80 -15.48 -13.36 -22.18
CA PRO A 80 -15.95 -13.90 -23.46
C PRO A 80 -15.82 -12.91 -24.64
N VAL A 81 -15.82 -11.61 -24.36
CA VAL A 81 -15.65 -10.55 -25.38
C VAL A 81 -14.18 -10.19 -25.55
N TRP A 82 -13.40 -10.19 -24.45
CA TRP A 82 -11.97 -9.94 -24.46
C TRP A 82 -11.21 -11.04 -23.71
N PRO A 83 -10.83 -12.13 -24.40
CA PRO A 83 -10.24 -13.31 -23.78
C PRO A 83 -8.96 -13.04 -22.97
N ALA A 84 -8.17 -12.05 -23.37
CA ALA A 84 -6.94 -11.67 -22.66
C ALA A 84 -7.18 -11.27 -21.19
N LEU A 85 -8.40 -10.85 -20.82
CA LEU A 85 -8.76 -10.60 -19.42
C LEU A 85 -8.56 -11.84 -18.53
N ALA A 86 -8.84 -13.02 -19.08
CA ALA A 86 -8.66 -14.30 -18.41
C ALA A 86 -7.34 -14.98 -18.83
N GLU A 87 -7.14 -15.22 -20.13
CA GLU A 87 -6.04 -16.02 -20.69
C GLU A 87 -4.66 -15.42 -20.37
N ARG A 88 -4.59 -14.09 -20.26
CA ARG A 88 -3.35 -13.36 -19.98
C ARG A 88 -3.38 -12.67 -18.63
N ALA A 89 -4.29 -13.06 -17.73
CA ALA A 89 -4.46 -12.46 -16.40
C ALA A 89 -4.69 -10.94 -16.38
N PHE A 90 -5.06 -10.31 -17.50
CA PHE A 90 -5.13 -8.85 -17.60
C PHE A 90 -6.23 -8.24 -16.70
N SER A 91 -7.22 -9.02 -16.26
CA SER A 91 -8.18 -8.58 -15.22
C SER A 91 -7.49 -8.17 -13.92
N ALA A 92 -6.39 -8.85 -13.57
CA ALA A 92 -5.63 -8.55 -12.38
C ALA A 92 -4.93 -7.20 -12.52
N THR A 93 -4.27 -6.94 -13.65
CA THR A 93 -3.69 -5.63 -13.98
C THR A 93 -4.72 -4.51 -13.88
N VAL A 94 -5.93 -4.70 -14.41
CA VAL A 94 -6.99 -3.69 -14.29
C VAL A 94 -7.30 -3.38 -12.82
N MET A 95 -7.41 -4.41 -11.98
CA MET A 95 -7.61 -4.23 -10.53
C MET A 95 -6.46 -3.47 -9.88
N SER A 96 -5.21 -3.89 -10.09
CA SER A 96 -4.05 -3.23 -9.47
C SER A 96 -3.88 -1.78 -9.96
N ALA A 97 -4.12 -1.52 -11.25
CA ALA A 97 -3.96 -0.20 -11.85
C ALA A 97 -4.96 0.81 -11.27
N LEU A 98 -6.22 0.38 -11.07
CA LEU A 98 -7.26 1.21 -10.45
C LEU A 98 -6.88 1.65 -9.04
N PHE A 99 -6.44 0.70 -8.20
CA PHE A 99 -6.05 0.99 -6.82
C PHE A 99 -4.77 1.81 -6.74
N MET A 100 -3.75 1.47 -7.51
CA MET A 100 -2.47 2.18 -7.48
C MET A 100 -2.61 3.62 -8.00
N ALA A 101 -3.39 3.85 -9.05
CA ALA A 101 -3.74 5.20 -9.49
C ALA A 101 -4.51 5.97 -8.41
N GLY A 102 -5.42 5.29 -7.70
CA GLY A 102 -6.07 5.81 -6.51
C GLY A 102 -5.05 6.24 -5.43
N ALA A 103 -3.99 5.48 -5.23
CA ALA A 103 -2.96 5.77 -4.23
C ALA A 103 -2.20 7.06 -4.57
N VAL A 104 -1.89 7.27 -5.86
CA VAL A 104 -1.29 8.53 -6.35
C VAL A 104 -2.18 9.73 -6.00
N VAL A 105 -3.50 9.60 -6.16
CA VAL A 105 -4.45 10.65 -5.77
C VAL A 105 -4.42 10.89 -4.27
N GLN A 106 -4.23 9.87 -3.43
CA GLN A 106 -4.12 10.05 -1.99
C GLN A 106 -2.86 10.82 -1.62
N VAL A 107 -1.70 10.49 -2.20
CA VAL A 107 -0.43 11.22 -1.98
C VAL A 107 -0.56 12.68 -2.43
N LEU A 108 -1.09 12.93 -3.63
CA LEU A 108 -1.37 14.28 -4.11
C LEU A 108 -2.30 15.03 -3.14
N SER A 109 -3.36 14.37 -2.71
CA SER A 109 -4.36 15.01 -1.87
C SER A 109 -3.86 15.30 -0.46
N MET A 110 -2.92 14.53 0.10
CA MET A 110 -2.26 14.88 1.37
C MET A 110 -1.59 16.26 1.30
N GLY A 111 -0.95 16.58 0.17
CA GLY A 111 -0.34 17.90 -0.02
C GLY A 111 -1.37 19.01 -0.23
N ILE A 112 -2.45 18.73 -0.97
CA ILE A 112 -3.56 19.67 -1.19
C ILE A 112 -4.29 19.98 0.11
N ASP A 113 -4.63 18.96 0.90
CA ASP A 113 -5.37 19.09 2.16
C ASP A 113 -4.62 19.97 3.19
N ARG A 114 -3.27 19.97 3.09
CA ARG A 114 -2.36 20.78 3.92
C ARG A 114 -2.01 22.14 3.31
N GLY A 115 -2.53 22.46 2.14
CA GLY A 115 -2.29 23.73 1.45
C GLY A 115 -0.84 23.93 0.99
N LEU A 116 -0.12 22.85 0.68
CA LEU A 116 1.26 22.94 0.21
C LEU A 116 1.34 23.56 -1.19
N PRO A 117 2.50 24.12 -1.59
CA PRO A 117 2.68 24.65 -2.95
C PRO A 117 2.37 23.58 -4.01
N ARG A 118 1.53 23.93 -4.99
CA ARG A 118 1.07 22.98 -6.01
C ARG A 118 2.19 22.27 -6.75
N TRP A 119 3.25 23.00 -7.14
CA TRP A 119 4.39 22.40 -7.82
C TRP A 119 4.99 21.25 -6.98
N TYR A 120 5.14 21.46 -5.68
CA TYR A 120 5.74 20.49 -4.76
C TYR A 120 4.86 19.26 -4.60
N THR A 121 3.56 19.48 -4.36
CA THR A 121 2.59 18.39 -4.24
C THR A 121 2.49 17.54 -5.50
N VAL A 122 2.50 18.18 -6.68
CA VAL A 122 2.52 17.48 -7.96
C VAL A 122 3.84 16.73 -8.14
N THR A 123 4.98 17.32 -7.80
CA THR A 123 6.29 16.65 -7.89
C THR A 123 6.35 15.40 -7.03
N ILE A 124 5.95 15.46 -5.75
CA ILE A 124 5.97 14.27 -4.86
C ILE A 124 5.02 13.19 -5.36
N ALA A 125 3.80 13.56 -5.80
CA ALA A 125 2.85 12.60 -6.36
C ALA A 125 3.35 11.97 -7.66
N ALA A 126 3.98 12.75 -8.54
CA ALA A 126 4.57 12.27 -9.78
C ALA A 126 5.74 11.33 -9.52
N LEU A 127 6.67 11.70 -8.62
CA LEU A 127 7.78 10.83 -8.23
C LEU A 127 7.31 9.53 -7.60
N PHE A 128 6.25 9.58 -6.78
CA PHE A 128 5.59 8.39 -6.26
C PHE A 128 4.99 7.54 -7.38
N ALA A 129 4.29 8.15 -8.35
CA ALA A 129 3.66 7.43 -9.46
C ALA A 129 4.66 6.75 -10.42
N VAL A 130 5.81 7.39 -10.67
CA VAL A 130 6.85 6.83 -11.55
C VAL A 130 7.86 5.96 -10.82
N HIS A 131 7.71 5.79 -9.50
CA HIS A 131 8.59 4.93 -8.73
C HIS A 131 8.53 3.49 -9.27
N PRO A 132 9.66 2.83 -9.58
CA PRO A 132 9.67 1.54 -10.30
C PRO A 132 8.76 0.48 -9.68
N MET A 133 8.80 0.32 -8.36
CA MET A 133 7.88 -0.58 -7.64
C MET A 133 6.41 -0.19 -7.75
N ILE A 134 6.09 1.11 -7.78
CA ILE A 134 4.70 1.57 -7.90
C ILE A 134 4.19 1.31 -9.32
N VAL A 135 5.03 1.54 -10.33
CA VAL A 135 4.71 1.21 -11.73
C VAL A 135 4.49 -0.29 -11.89
N PHE A 136 5.44 -1.10 -11.45
CA PHE A 136 5.40 -2.55 -11.60
C PHE A 136 4.22 -3.17 -10.85
N TYR A 137 4.03 -2.84 -9.57
CA TYR A 137 2.91 -3.35 -8.76
C TYR A 137 1.56 -2.70 -9.10
N GLY A 138 1.55 -1.56 -9.80
CA GLY A 138 0.35 -1.02 -10.42
C GLY A 138 -0.08 -1.81 -11.65
N ALA A 139 0.83 -2.57 -12.27
CA ALA A 139 0.68 -3.15 -13.60
C ALA A 139 0.80 -4.69 -13.64
N ASN A 140 0.63 -5.38 -12.50
CA ASN A 140 0.88 -6.82 -12.41
C ASN A 140 -0.15 -7.61 -11.58
N GLY A 141 -1.24 -6.97 -11.14
CA GLY A 141 -2.38 -7.66 -10.51
C GLY A 141 -2.20 -8.13 -9.07
N MET A 142 -1.13 -7.70 -8.42
CA MET A 142 -0.78 -8.10 -7.08
C MET A 142 -1.53 -7.32 -5.98
N SER A 143 -1.60 -7.87 -4.76
CA SER A 143 -2.35 -7.28 -3.63
C SER A 143 -1.71 -6.03 -3.03
N GLU A 144 -0.46 -5.75 -3.39
CA GLU A 144 0.33 -4.60 -2.99
C GLU A 144 -0.36 -3.28 -3.38
N ALA A 145 -0.96 -3.20 -4.57
CA ALA A 145 -1.65 -1.99 -5.04
C ALA A 145 -2.85 -1.58 -4.16
N PRO A 146 -3.86 -2.44 -3.91
CA PRO A 146 -4.95 -2.09 -3.02
C PRO A 146 -4.49 -1.87 -1.58
N PHE A 147 -3.49 -2.61 -1.10
CA PHE A 147 -2.93 -2.38 0.23
C PHE A 147 -2.31 -0.97 0.37
N VAL A 148 -1.46 -0.57 -0.58
CA VAL A 148 -0.87 0.77 -0.63
C VAL A 148 -1.94 1.85 -0.71
N PHE A 149 -2.99 1.64 -1.51
CA PHE A 149 -4.12 2.57 -1.62
C PHE A 149 -4.81 2.80 -0.28
N PHE A 150 -5.30 1.72 0.36
CA PHE A 150 -6.08 1.84 1.58
C PHE A 150 -5.24 2.35 2.75
N MET A 151 -3.98 1.91 2.88
CA MET A 151 -3.09 2.42 3.92
C MET A 151 -2.80 3.92 3.74
N THR A 152 -2.50 4.35 2.51
CA THR A 152 -2.24 5.77 2.22
C THR A 152 -3.50 6.61 2.43
N TRP A 153 -4.68 6.08 2.10
CA TRP A 153 -5.95 6.74 2.36
C TRP A 153 -6.23 6.91 3.87
N ALA A 154 -6.04 5.84 4.65
CA ALA A 154 -6.20 5.88 6.10
C ALA A 154 -5.25 6.87 6.77
N VAL A 155 -3.96 6.84 6.39
CA VAL A 155 -2.95 7.78 6.90
C VAL A 155 -3.30 9.22 6.56
N ARG A 156 -3.72 9.50 5.31
CA ARG A 156 -4.13 10.85 4.89
C ARG A 156 -5.24 11.40 5.78
N ARG A 157 -6.27 10.59 6.04
CA ARG A 157 -7.43 10.97 6.86
C ARG A 157 -7.04 11.17 8.31
N LEU A 158 -6.23 10.27 8.87
CA LEU A 158 -5.77 10.41 10.25
C LEU A 158 -4.83 11.59 10.46
N ILE A 159 -4.02 11.97 9.47
CA ILE A 159 -3.24 13.22 9.51
C ILE A 159 -4.16 14.44 9.67
N MET A 160 -5.28 14.48 8.93
CA MET A 160 -6.23 15.59 9.03
C MET A 160 -7.04 15.55 10.33
N TRP A 161 -7.43 14.35 10.79
CA TRP A 161 -8.06 14.15 12.10
C TRP A 161 -7.17 14.64 13.26
N MET A 162 -5.85 14.50 13.13
CA MET A 162 -4.90 15.05 14.11
C MET A 162 -4.97 16.59 14.18
N VAL A 163 -5.49 17.27 13.17
CA VAL A 163 -5.62 18.72 13.12
C VAL A 163 -7.01 19.18 13.58
N ASP A 164 -8.06 18.63 12.98
CA ASP A 164 -9.43 19.14 13.11
C ASP A 164 -10.35 18.31 14.03
N ASP A 165 -9.91 17.14 14.50
CA ASP A 165 -10.69 16.26 15.37
C ASP A 165 -12.05 15.84 14.75
N ASP A 166 -12.18 15.89 13.43
CA ASP A 166 -13.44 15.61 12.71
C ASP A 166 -13.68 14.09 12.56
N VAL A 167 -14.83 13.63 13.04
CA VAL A 167 -15.26 12.22 12.99
C VAL A 167 -15.37 11.68 11.55
N HIS A 168 -15.61 12.53 10.55
CA HIS A 168 -15.69 12.08 9.16
C HIS A 168 -14.35 11.50 8.68
N HIS A 169 -13.22 11.97 9.21
CA HIS A 169 -11.93 11.36 8.91
C HIS A 169 -11.76 10.00 9.57
N LEU A 170 -12.30 9.80 10.79
CA LEU A 170 -12.30 8.49 11.45
C LEU A 170 -13.18 7.49 10.69
N ILE A 171 -14.35 7.92 10.22
CA ILE A 171 -15.25 7.08 9.42
C ILE A 171 -14.60 6.73 8.07
N ALA A 172 -13.99 7.70 7.39
CA ALA A 172 -13.31 7.44 6.11
C ALA A 172 -12.07 6.53 6.29
N ALA A 173 -11.27 6.77 7.33
CA ALA A 173 -10.10 5.95 7.64
C ALA A 173 -10.50 4.54 8.09
N GLY A 174 -11.40 4.42 9.06
CA GLY A 174 -11.80 3.15 9.65
C GLY A 174 -12.82 2.39 8.83
N GLY A 175 -13.99 3.02 8.64
CA GLY A 175 -15.16 2.45 7.97
C GLY A 175 -14.89 1.89 6.59
N ILE A 176 -14.06 2.60 5.79
CA ILE A 176 -13.83 2.22 4.40
C ILE A 176 -12.40 1.71 4.21
N ALA A 177 -11.38 2.49 4.62
CA ALA A 177 -10.02 2.10 4.29
C ALA A 177 -9.50 0.91 5.11
N MET A 178 -9.70 0.87 6.43
CA MET A 178 -9.18 -0.21 7.27
C MET A 178 -9.93 -1.54 7.12
N GLY A 179 -11.27 -1.48 7.02
CA GLY A 179 -12.08 -2.67 6.73
C GLY A 179 -11.68 -3.35 5.42
N LEU A 180 -11.59 -2.57 4.34
CA LEU A 180 -11.20 -3.09 3.03
C LEU A 180 -9.72 -3.47 2.97
N ALA A 181 -8.83 -2.78 3.70
CA ALA A 181 -7.43 -3.15 3.75
C ALA A 181 -7.22 -4.57 4.30
N TYR A 182 -7.94 -4.95 5.37
CA TYR A 182 -7.86 -6.33 5.87
C TYR A 182 -8.27 -7.34 4.81
N LEU A 183 -9.33 -7.05 4.04
CA LEU A 183 -9.77 -7.93 2.95
C LEU A 183 -8.80 -7.97 1.75
N THR A 184 -7.71 -7.19 1.75
CA THR A 184 -6.64 -7.27 0.74
C THR A 184 -5.46 -8.09 1.21
N ARG A 185 -5.08 -7.94 2.48
CA ARG A 185 -3.88 -8.53 3.09
C ARG A 185 -4.05 -8.62 4.60
N TYR A 186 -3.65 -9.74 5.16
CA TYR A 186 -3.67 -9.99 6.60
C TYR A 186 -2.77 -9.04 7.40
N ASP A 187 -1.69 -8.53 6.78
CA ASP A 187 -0.76 -7.55 7.35
C ASP A 187 -1.47 -6.26 7.82
N ALA A 188 -2.64 -5.96 7.24
CA ALA A 188 -3.44 -4.82 7.65
C ALA A 188 -3.96 -4.93 9.10
N LEU A 189 -4.02 -6.13 9.70
CA LEU A 189 -4.47 -6.28 11.09
C LEU A 189 -3.54 -5.56 12.08
N ALA A 190 -2.22 -5.61 11.85
CA ALA A 190 -1.25 -4.85 12.63
C ALA A 190 -1.50 -3.34 12.51
N CYS A 191 -1.85 -2.86 11.31
CA CYS A 191 -2.18 -1.47 11.04
C CYS A 191 -3.48 -1.03 11.75
N VAL A 192 -4.49 -1.91 11.75
CA VAL A 192 -5.77 -1.71 12.44
C VAL A 192 -5.57 -1.55 13.94
N ALA A 193 -4.73 -2.40 14.53
CA ALA A 193 -4.39 -2.33 15.96
C ALA A 193 -3.61 -1.05 16.29
N ALA A 194 -2.62 -0.69 15.45
CA ALA A 194 -1.83 0.52 15.64
C ALA A 194 -2.67 1.79 15.53
N ALA A 195 -3.54 1.90 14.54
CA ALA A 195 -4.44 3.04 14.40
C ALA A 195 -5.46 3.14 15.53
N GLY A 196 -6.02 2.01 15.97
CA GLY A 196 -6.87 1.94 17.15
C GLY A 196 -6.18 2.50 18.39
N SER A 197 -4.94 2.05 18.62
CA SER A 197 -4.11 2.51 19.73
C SER A 197 -3.84 4.01 19.65
N VAL A 198 -3.45 4.51 18.48
CA VAL A 198 -3.20 5.95 18.26
C VAL A 198 -4.46 6.76 18.53
N VAL A 199 -5.60 6.38 17.96
CA VAL A 199 -6.86 7.13 18.10
C VAL A 199 -7.37 7.08 19.53
N ALA A 200 -7.39 5.90 20.18
CA ALA A 200 -7.85 5.75 21.55
C ALA A 200 -7.03 6.60 22.53
N VAL A 201 -5.69 6.52 22.44
CA VAL A 201 -4.78 7.28 23.30
C VAL A 201 -4.92 8.78 23.03
N THR A 202 -4.96 9.20 21.77
CA THR A 202 -5.02 10.63 21.44
C THR A 202 -6.38 11.24 21.79
N THR A 203 -7.48 10.54 21.59
CA THR A 203 -8.81 10.96 22.07
C THR A 203 -8.84 11.07 23.60
N TYR A 204 -8.28 10.09 24.31
CA TYR A 204 -8.21 10.11 25.77
C TYR A 204 -7.41 11.31 26.28
N LEU A 205 -6.23 11.58 25.69
CA LEU A 205 -5.36 12.69 26.07
C LEU A 205 -5.95 14.07 25.69
N ARG A 206 -6.75 14.16 24.62
CA ARG A 206 -7.41 15.40 24.18
C ARG A 206 -8.61 15.78 25.04
N ALA A 207 -9.22 14.84 25.79
CA ALA A 207 -10.46 15.07 26.50
C ALA A 207 -10.22 15.63 27.93
N PRO A 208 -10.51 16.93 28.19
CA PRO A 208 -10.22 17.54 29.50
C PRO A 208 -11.16 17.05 30.61
N ARG A 209 -12.39 16.63 30.28
CA ARG A 209 -13.42 16.23 31.26
C ARG A 209 -14.07 14.88 30.90
N PRO A 210 -14.57 14.13 31.89
CA PRO A 210 -15.32 12.90 31.65
C PRO A 210 -16.57 13.14 30.77
N PRO A 211 -17.02 12.14 29.99
CA PRO A 211 -16.53 10.76 29.96
C PRO A 211 -15.45 10.51 28.87
N ARG A 212 -14.18 10.67 29.25
CA ARG A 212 -13.01 10.52 28.36
C ARG A 212 -12.83 9.10 27.82
N VAL A 213 -13.07 8.10 28.68
CA VAL A 213 -12.95 6.67 28.33
C VAL A 213 -14.01 6.29 27.32
N ARG A 214 -15.27 6.67 27.56
CA ARG A 214 -16.37 6.38 26.63
C ARG A 214 -16.10 6.95 25.23
N ARG A 215 -15.57 8.17 25.15
CA ARG A 215 -15.20 8.77 23.87
C ARG A 215 -14.05 8.03 23.18
N ALA A 216 -12.98 7.71 23.92
CA ALA A 216 -11.84 6.96 23.38
C ALA A 216 -12.27 5.58 22.86
N VAL A 217 -13.17 4.89 23.57
CA VAL A 217 -13.74 3.61 23.15
C VAL A 217 -14.59 3.76 21.89
N LEU A 218 -15.43 4.81 21.80
CA LEU A 218 -16.21 5.06 20.59
C LEU A 218 -15.31 5.34 19.37
N ASP A 219 -14.31 6.21 19.52
CA ASP A 219 -13.40 6.54 18.43
C ASP A 219 -12.55 5.31 18.02
N LEU A 220 -12.16 4.46 18.99
CA LEU A 220 -11.52 3.16 18.75
C LEU A 220 -12.41 2.22 17.94
N ILE A 221 -13.69 2.11 18.29
CA ILE A 221 -14.65 1.27 17.56
C ILE A 221 -14.85 1.80 16.14
N ILE A 222 -14.92 3.12 15.95
CA ILE A 222 -15.08 3.72 14.62
C ILE A 222 -13.88 3.43 13.73
N ILE A 223 -12.65 3.53 14.25
CA ILE A 223 -11.43 3.32 13.45
C ILE A 223 -11.12 1.83 13.23
N SER A 224 -11.16 1.00 14.28
CA SER A 224 -10.71 -0.38 14.24
C SER A 224 -11.84 -1.39 14.09
N GLY A 225 -13.06 -1.04 14.51
CA GLY A 225 -14.23 -1.93 14.45
C GLY A 225 -14.49 -2.51 13.06
N PRO A 226 -14.46 -1.72 11.97
CA PRO A 226 -14.63 -2.24 10.61
C PRO A 226 -13.56 -3.25 10.19
N GLY A 227 -12.29 -3.01 10.56
CA GLY A 227 -11.20 -3.96 10.32
C GLY A 227 -11.35 -5.25 11.11
N VAL A 228 -11.72 -5.14 12.39
CA VAL A 228 -11.99 -6.30 13.25
C VAL A 228 -13.21 -7.08 12.78
N ALA A 229 -14.28 -6.39 12.35
CA ALA A 229 -15.46 -7.01 11.79
C ALA A 229 -15.16 -7.75 10.48
N ALA A 230 -14.33 -7.17 9.61
CA ALA A 230 -13.86 -7.84 8.39
C ALA A 230 -13.01 -9.09 8.74
N PHE A 231 -12.15 -9.00 9.75
CA PHE A 231 -11.37 -10.13 10.26
C PHE A 231 -12.27 -11.27 10.77
N ILE A 232 -13.20 -10.95 11.68
CA ILE A 232 -14.11 -11.94 12.27
C ILE A 232 -15.04 -12.50 11.18
N GLY A 233 -15.62 -11.64 10.35
CA GLY A 233 -16.54 -12.04 9.29
C GLY A 233 -15.88 -12.97 8.27
N TRP A 234 -14.63 -12.67 7.88
CA TRP A 234 -13.88 -13.56 6.98
C TRP A 234 -13.50 -14.88 7.64
N ALA A 235 -13.08 -14.86 8.90
CA ALA A 235 -12.75 -16.07 9.65
C ALA A 235 -13.98 -16.99 9.82
N ILE A 236 -15.15 -16.41 10.11
CA ILE A 236 -16.42 -17.15 10.20
C ILE A 236 -16.78 -17.73 8.83
N ALA A 237 -16.71 -16.93 7.76
CA ALA A 237 -17.01 -17.41 6.41
C ALA A 237 -16.07 -18.55 6.00
N SER A 238 -14.77 -18.41 6.24
CA SER A 238 -13.76 -19.45 6.00
C SER A 238 -14.09 -20.72 6.77
N TRP A 239 -14.40 -20.61 8.06
CA TRP A 239 -14.71 -21.76 8.90
C TRP A 239 -15.98 -22.49 8.45
N LEU A 240 -17.06 -21.76 8.18
CA LEU A 240 -18.34 -22.35 7.77
C LEU A 240 -18.26 -23.05 6.41
N ILE A 241 -17.40 -22.60 5.51
CA ILE A 241 -17.31 -23.12 4.14
C ILE A 241 -16.23 -24.19 4.00
N THR A 242 -15.06 -23.98 4.60
CA THR A 242 -13.90 -24.87 4.43
C THR A 242 -13.65 -25.79 5.62
N GLY A 243 -14.30 -25.53 6.77
CA GLY A 243 -13.98 -26.19 8.04
C GLY A 243 -12.79 -25.58 8.77
N GLU A 244 -12.05 -24.64 8.15
CA GLU A 244 -10.87 -24.00 8.72
C GLU A 244 -11.05 -22.47 8.84
N ALA A 245 -10.89 -21.92 10.06
CA ALA A 245 -11.02 -20.48 10.28
C ALA A 245 -9.85 -19.67 9.68
N PHE A 246 -8.65 -20.27 9.62
CA PHE A 246 -7.42 -19.64 9.13
C PHE A 246 -6.66 -20.56 8.18
N ALA A 247 -7.28 -20.89 7.04
CA ALA A 247 -6.70 -21.73 6.00
C ALA A 247 -5.29 -21.30 5.58
N GLN A 248 -4.93 -20.02 5.71
CA GLN A 248 -3.58 -19.50 5.46
C GLN A 248 -2.46 -20.18 6.28
N PHE A 249 -2.78 -20.71 7.46
CA PHE A 249 -1.80 -21.34 8.36
C PHE A 249 -1.91 -22.86 8.38
N THR A 250 -3.11 -23.39 8.12
CA THR A 250 -3.43 -24.82 8.25
C THR A 250 -3.43 -25.55 6.92
N SER A 251 -3.68 -24.87 5.80
CA SER A 251 -3.71 -25.47 4.47
C SER A 251 -2.31 -25.73 3.91
N GLU A 252 -2.18 -26.79 3.12
CA GLU A 252 -0.97 -27.11 2.33
C GLU A 252 -0.60 -26.00 1.32
N TYR A 253 -1.58 -25.19 0.91
CA TYR A 253 -1.38 -24.05 0.01
C TYR A 253 -1.02 -22.75 0.75
N GLY A 254 -0.88 -22.78 2.08
CA GLY A 254 -0.44 -21.64 2.88
C GLY A 254 1.06 -21.36 2.73
N ASN A 255 1.48 -20.10 2.92
CA ASN A 255 2.88 -19.69 2.76
C ASN A 255 3.87 -20.53 3.59
N LYS A 256 3.47 -20.89 4.82
CA LYS A 256 4.30 -21.68 5.73
C LYS A 256 4.50 -23.11 5.21
N ALA A 257 3.43 -23.75 4.74
CA ALA A 257 3.50 -25.10 4.17
C ALA A 257 4.33 -25.13 2.89
N ILE A 258 4.20 -24.13 2.00
CA ILE A 258 5.02 -24.01 0.79
C ILE A 258 6.50 -23.84 1.15
N LEU A 259 6.82 -23.04 2.17
CA LEU A 259 8.19 -22.88 2.66
C LEU A 259 8.77 -24.19 3.18
N GLU A 260 8.02 -24.92 4.00
CA GLU A 260 8.41 -26.23 4.53
C GLU A 260 8.61 -27.26 3.40
N GLN A 261 7.73 -27.31 2.40
CA GLN A 261 7.85 -28.18 1.23
C GLN A 261 9.04 -27.83 0.34
N SER A 262 9.38 -26.54 0.23
CA SER A 262 10.56 -26.07 -0.53
C SER A 262 11.90 -26.34 0.18
N GLY A 263 11.88 -26.85 1.42
CA GLY A 263 13.08 -27.10 2.22
C GLY A 263 13.77 -25.82 2.70
N ALA A 264 13.11 -24.66 2.62
CA ALA A 264 13.67 -23.39 3.03
C ALA A 264 13.76 -23.31 4.56
N THR A 265 14.97 -23.20 5.10
CA THR A 265 15.17 -22.93 6.52
C THR A 265 14.90 -21.46 6.83
N GLY A 266 14.22 -21.19 7.95
CA GLY A 266 13.94 -19.82 8.37
C GLY A 266 15.24 -19.02 8.56
N PRO A 267 15.29 -17.74 8.16
CA PRO A 267 16.53 -16.93 8.17
C PRO A 267 17.05 -16.60 9.57
N GLY A 268 16.33 -16.98 10.63
CA GLY A 268 16.58 -16.57 12.01
C GLY A 268 16.26 -15.09 12.25
N LEU A 269 16.26 -14.68 13.53
CA LEU A 269 15.86 -13.32 13.90
C LEU A 269 16.76 -12.24 13.29
N LEU A 270 18.08 -12.41 13.42
CA LEU A 270 19.05 -11.44 12.91
C LEU A 270 19.09 -11.41 11.37
N GLY A 271 19.00 -12.58 10.72
CA GLY A 271 18.97 -12.68 9.26
C GLY A 271 17.70 -12.04 8.68
N GLY A 272 16.54 -12.31 9.29
CA GLY A 272 15.28 -11.74 8.87
C GLY A 272 15.22 -10.21 9.04
N LEU A 273 15.66 -9.69 10.18
CA LEU A 273 15.68 -8.25 10.43
C LEU A 273 16.69 -7.50 9.54
N SER A 274 17.87 -8.08 9.29
CA SER A 274 18.86 -7.47 8.39
C SER A 274 18.38 -7.46 6.94
N PHE A 275 17.70 -8.52 6.49
CA PHE A 275 17.05 -8.57 5.19
C PHE A 275 15.94 -7.52 5.08
N ALA A 276 15.08 -7.41 6.10
CA ALA A 276 14.02 -6.41 6.14
C ALA A 276 14.57 -4.98 6.06
N ALA A 277 15.62 -4.68 6.83
CA ALA A 277 16.29 -3.39 6.80
C ALA A 277 16.87 -3.10 5.41
N ALA A 278 17.51 -4.08 4.76
CA ALA A 278 18.02 -3.93 3.40
C ALA A 278 16.88 -3.63 2.41
N CYS A 279 15.77 -4.37 2.44
CA CYS A 279 14.62 -4.13 1.58
C CYS A 279 14.02 -2.74 1.79
N ILE A 280 13.85 -2.29 3.05
CA ILE A 280 13.34 -0.96 3.35
C ILE A 280 14.27 0.13 2.81
N LEU A 281 15.59 -0.05 2.96
CA LEU A 281 16.59 0.91 2.47
C LEU A 281 16.73 0.91 0.95
N LEU A 282 16.53 -0.23 0.27
CA LEU A 282 16.48 -0.29 -1.18
C LEU A 282 15.27 0.47 -1.74
N LEU A 283 14.12 0.37 -1.07
CA LEU A 283 12.88 1.03 -1.50
C LEU A 283 12.80 2.50 -1.09
N ALA A 284 13.32 2.83 0.07
CA ALA A 284 13.19 4.14 0.68
C ALA A 284 14.46 4.50 1.49
N PRO A 285 15.62 4.68 0.83
CA PRO A 285 16.88 5.01 1.51
C PRO A 285 16.78 6.29 2.34
N MET A 286 15.93 7.22 1.90
CA MET A 286 15.70 8.50 2.56
C MET A 286 14.62 8.46 3.64
N LEU A 287 14.07 7.29 4.00
CA LEU A 287 13.02 7.16 5.00
C LEU A 287 13.46 7.69 6.38
N VAL A 288 14.60 7.23 6.88
CA VAL A 288 15.14 7.64 8.19
C VAL A 288 15.58 9.11 8.18
N PRO A 289 16.37 9.59 7.19
CA PRO A 289 16.72 11.01 7.09
C PRO A 289 15.49 11.93 7.00
N LEU A 290 14.48 11.59 6.19
CA LEU A 290 13.25 12.37 6.08
C LEU A 290 12.45 12.33 7.38
N GLY A 291 12.39 11.19 8.06
CA GLY A 291 11.72 11.06 9.36
C GLY A 291 12.38 11.92 10.44
N ALA A 292 13.71 11.86 10.55
CA ALA A 292 14.48 12.67 11.48
C ALA A 292 14.32 14.17 11.18
N TRP A 293 14.40 14.56 9.90
CA TRP A 293 14.21 15.95 9.49
C TRP A 293 12.77 16.44 9.73
N ALA A 294 11.76 15.63 9.40
CA ALA A 294 10.37 15.98 9.67
C ALA A 294 10.08 16.10 11.17
N GLY A 295 10.67 15.22 11.99
CA GLY A 295 10.66 15.30 13.44
C GLY A 295 11.30 16.59 13.95
N PHE A 296 12.49 16.93 13.45
CA PHE A 296 13.21 18.16 13.80
C PHE A 296 12.42 19.42 13.44
N VAL A 297 11.91 19.52 12.20
CA VAL A 297 11.13 20.69 11.72
C VAL A 297 9.86 20.89 12.55
N ARG A 298 9.24 19.81 13.04
CA ARG A 298 8.01 19.83 13.83
C ARG A 298 8.25 19.80 15.34
N TRP A 299 9.50 19.68 15.79
CA TRP A 299 9.85 19.58 17.19
C TRP A 299 9.39 20.81 17.97
N ARG A 300 8.63 20.60 19.05
CA ARG A 300 8.02 21.67 19.86
C ARG A 300 7.14 22.66 19.08
N ARG A 301 6.73 22.30 17.85
CA ARG A 301 5.77 23.10 17.07
C ARG A 301 4.35 22.60 17.30
N PRO A 302 3.34 23.48 17.22
CA PRO A 302 1.95 23.05 17.15
C PRO A 302 1.79 22.03 16.02
N ARG A 303 0.97 20.99 16.24
CA ARG A 303 0.66 19.93 15.25
C ARG A 303 1.81 18.98 14.90
N TRP A 304 2.79 18.80 15.80
CA TRP A 304 3.77 17.70 15.69
C TRP A 304 3.10 16.31 15.63
N SER A 305 1.90 16.19 16.22
CA SER A 305 1.07 14.98 16.23
C SER A 305 0.70 14.46 14.83
N MET A 306 0.81 15.28 13.78
CA MET A 306 0.62 14.85 12.39
C MET A 306 1.65 13.78 11.95
N LEU A 307 2.79 13.65 12.63
CA LEU A 307 3.78 12.61 12.37
C LEU A 307 3.38 11.24 12.93
N ILE A 308 2.48 11.20 13.92
CA ILE A 308 2.12 9.96 14.62
C ILE A 308 1.41 8.96 13.67
N PRO A 309 0.37 9.35 12.89
CA PRO A 309 -0.33 8.39 12.04
C PRO A 309 0.55 7.65 11.01
N PRO A 310 1.38 8.31 10.18
CA PRO A 310 2.20 7.59 9.21
C PRO A 310 3.22 6.68 9.88
N VAL A 311 3.85 7.12 10.99
CA VAL A 311 4.83 6.31 11.72
C VAL A 311 4.17 5.07 12.33
N ALA A 312 3.00 5.23 12.96
CA ALA A 312 2.30 4.11 13.58
C ALA A 312 1.78 3.11 12.54
N ILE A 313 1.15 3.59 11.46
CA ILE A 313 0.46 2.71 10.51
C ILE A 313 1.46 2.07 9.55
N PHE A 314 2.27 2.85 8.83
CA PHE A 314 3.26 2.28 7.92
C PHE A 314 4.35 1.54 8.68
N GLY A 315 4.75 2.05 9.86
CA GLY A 315 5.72 1.38 10.72
C GLY A 315 5.21 0.04 11.25
N SER A 316 3.93 -0.08 11.63
CA SER A 316 3.37 -1.37 12.06
C SER A 316 3.28 -2.37 10.92
N ALA A 317 2.94 -1.95 9.69
CA ALA A 317 3.01 -2.82 8.52
C ALA A 317 4.43 -3.38 8.30
N LEU A 318 5.44 -2.50 8.30
CA LEU A 318 6.84 -2.89 8.12
C LEU A 318 7.33 -3.77 9.27
N ALA A 319 6.99 -3.44 10.51
CA ALA A 319 7.39 -4.22 11.69
C ALA A 319 6.76 -5.61 11.68
N PHE A 320 5.47 -5.71 11.35
CA PHE A 320 4.76 -6.99 11.22
C PHE A 320 5.40 -7.85 10.13
N GLN A 321 5.65 -7.28 8.95
CA GLN A 321 6.28 -8.01 7.85
C GLN A 321 7.69 -8.50 8.21
N SER A 322 8.48 -7.64 8.86
CA SER A 322 9.84 -7.97 9.30
C SER A 322 9.84 -9.10 10.33
N ALA A 323 8.92 -9.04 11.31
CA ALA A 323 8.80 -10.05 12.35
C ALA A 323 8.34 -11.39 11.77
N THR A 324 7.30 -11.39 10.93
CA THR A 324 6.79 -12.62 10.30
C THR A 324 7.85 -13.28 9.43
N TYR A 325 8.64 -12.51 8.68
CA TYR A 325 9.76 -13.06 7.89
C TYR A 325 10.87 -13.63 8.78
N ALA A 326 11.25 -12.89 9.83
CA ALA A 326 12.28 -13.32 10.77
C ALA A 326 11.90 -14.60 11.55
N LEU A 327 10.61 -14.82 11.76
CA LEU A 327 10.04 -16.03 12.37
C LEU A 327 9.78 -17.16 11.36
N GLY A 328 10.09 -16.97 10.07
CA GLY A 328 9.91 -17.98 9.02
C GLY A 328 8.45 -18.19 8.58
N GLY A 329 7.55 -17.25 8.86
CA GLY A 329 6.13 -17.33 8.51
C GLY A 329 5.79 -16.86 7.10
N THR A 330 6.74 -16.28 6.35
CA THR A 330 6.52 -15.76 5.00
C THR A 330 7.82 -15.70 4.19
N PHE A 331 7.72 -15.46 2.88
CA PHE A 331 8.85 -15.35 1.97
C PHE A 331 9.59 -14.02 2.12
N GLY A 332 10.89 -14.03 1.78
CA GLY A 332 11.74 -12.85 1.76
C GLY A 332 11.69 -12.17 0.40
N PHE A 333 10.63 -11.38 0.14
CA PHE A 333 10.50 -10.63 -1.11
C PHE A 333 10.50 -9.12 -0.88
N LEU A 334 11.19 -8.38 -1.76
CA LEU A 334 11.26 -6.92 -1.74
C LEU A 334 9.86 -6.29 -1.70
N ARG A 335 8.93 -6.81 -2.52
CA ARG A 335 7.53 -6.34 -2.61
C ARG A 335 6.78 -6.22 -1.29
N PHE A 336 7.08 -7.05 -0.31
CA PHE A 336 6.38 -6.99 0.97
C PHE A 336 6.71 -5.74 1.78
N TYR A 337 7.80 -5.05 1.42
CA TYR A 337 8.23 -3.80 2.03
C TYR A 337 7.79 -2.57 1.21
N ILE A 338 6.97 -2.72 0.16
CA ILE A 338 6.51 -1.64 -0.74
C ILE A 338 5.89 -0.46 0.01
N ILE A 339 5.30 -0.70 1.19
CA ILE A 339 4.69 0.35 2.02
C ILE A 339 5.72 1.39 2.52
N ALA A 340 7.01 1.09 2.46
CA ALA A 340 8.08 2.07 2.70
C ALA A 340 8.03 3.25 1.70
N VAL A 341 7.55 3.02 0.48
CA VAL A 341 7.46 4.05 -0.57
C VAL A 341 6.42 5.15 -0.23
N PRO A 342 5.13 4.84 0.01
CA PRO A 342 4.17 5.85 0.45
C PRO A 342 4.53 6.43 1.83
N PHE A 343 5.24 5.68 2.69
CA PHE A 343 5.74 6.21 3.94
C PHE A 343 6.76 7.34 3.72
N ALA A 344 7.78 7.11 2.89
CA ALA A 344 8.77 8.14 2.53
C ALA A 344 8.10 9.35 1.86
N ALA A 345 7.19 9.14 0.91
CA ALA A 345 6.45 10.22 0.26
C ALA A 345 5.64 11.05 1.28
N THR A 346 4.99 10.39 2.24
CA THR A 346 4.24 11.07 3.31
C THR A 346 5.16 11.86 4.23
N LEU A 347 6.31 11.31 4.60
CA LEU A 347 7.32 12.02 5.40
C LEU A 347 7.91 13.22 4.65
N ALA A 348 8.17 13.11 3.34
CA ALA A 348 8.59 14.24 2.52
C ALA A 348 7.53 15.36 2.54
N LEU A 349 6.24 15.02 2.41
CA LEU A 349 5.18 16.02 2.55
C LEU A 349 5.18 16.64 3.96
N LEU A 350 5.43 15.86 5.02
CA LEU A 350 5.45 16.33 6.42
C LEU A 350 6.73 17.08 6.83
N ALA A 351 7.83 16.88 6.09
CA ALA A 351 9.14 17.49 6.27
C ALA A 351 9.21 18.99 5.92
N VAL A 352 8.10 19.57 5.45
CA VAL A 352 8.00 20.97 5.04
C VAL A 352 6.91 21.71 5.82
N PRO A 353 7.03 23.04 5.95
CA PRO A 353 6.02 23.86 6.62
C PRO A 353 4.65 23.72 5.97
N ASP A 354 3.61 23.69 6.80
CA ASP A 354 2.22 23.65 6.36
C ASP A 354 1.77 24.99 5.78
N GLY A 355 0.89 24.92 4.78
CA GLY A 355 0.19 26.08 4.24
C GLY A 355 -1.18 26.29 4.89
N ARG A 356 -2.13 26.79 4.12
CA ARG A 356 -3.52 26.93 4.57
C ARG A 356 -4.25 25.60 4.34
N PHE A 357 -4.56 24.91 5.43
CA PHE A 357 -5.35 23.68 5.41
C PHE A 357 -6.72 23.89 4.76
N VAL A 358 -7.22 22.85 4.11
CA VAL A 358 -8.61 22.78 3.68
C VAL A 358 -9.51 22.83 4.93
N PRO A 359 -10.56 23.66 4.95
CA PRO A 359 -11.45 23.76 6.09
C PRO A 359 -12.16 22.43 6.36
N ALA A 360 -12.24 22.05 7.64
CA ALA A 360 -13.02 20.89 8.06
C ALA A 360 -14.51 21.13 7.84
N ILE A 361 -15.25 20.08 7.50
CA ILE A 361 -16.71 20.13 7.34
C ILE A 361 -17.35 20.39 8.70
N ARG A 362 -16.89 19.66 9.72
CA ARG A 362 -17.35 19.84 11.10
C ARG A 362 -16.16 19.69 12.06
N PRO A 363 -15.52 20.78 12.48
CA PRO A 363 -14.47 20.73 13.49
C PRO A 363 -14.94 19.99 14.74
N GLY A 364 -14.13 19.06 15.23
CA GLY A 364 -14.41 18.33 16.45
C GLY A 364 -14.37 19.25 17.67
N ARG A 365 -15.04 18.82 18.75
CA ARG A 365 -15.15 19.60 20.00
C ARG A 365 -13.79 19.96 20.61
N ASN A 366 -12.76 19.14 20.36
CA ASN A 366 -11.41 19.35 20.87
C ASN A 366 -10.41 19.66 19.74
N ALA A 367 -10.89 20.21 18.62
CA ALA A 367 -10.04 20.66 17.52
C ALA A 367 -9.01 21.66 18.05
N GLN A 368 -7.74 21.52 17.62
CA GLN A 368 -6.71 22.44 18.08
C GLN A 368 -6.94 23.82 17.44
N PRO A 369 -6.84 24.92 18.23
CA PRO A 369 -6.94 26.26 17.68
C PRO A 369 -5.88 26.50 16.62
N VAL A 370 -6.20 27.34 15.64
CA VAL A 370 -5.26 27.71 14.58
C VAL A 370 -4.03 28.37 15.23
N PRO A 371 -2.81 27.85 15.01
CA PRO A 371 -1.61 28.44 15.58
C PRO A 371 -1.49 29.92 15.20
N THR A 372 -1.23 30.77 16.20
CA THR A 372 -0.99 32.21 16.03
C THR A 372 0.41 32.52 15.49
N VAL A 373 1.34 31.56 15.64
CA VAL A 373 2.74 31.71 15.20
C VAL A 373 2.83 31.41 13.69
N PRO A 374 3.44 32.32 12.89
CA PRO A 374 3.68 32.03 11.48
C PRO A 374 4.55 30.79 11.33
N THR A 375 4.10 29.84 10.51
CA THR A 375 4.93 28.72 10.08
C THR A 375 6.14 29.31 9.36
N THR A 376 7.35 29.00 9.85
CA THR A 376 8.60 29.56 9.33
C THR A 376 8.71 29.30 7.83
N ARG A 377 9.01 30.35 7.05
CA ARG A 377 9.15 30.33 5.59
C ARG A 377 10.47 29.66 5.15
N TYR A 378 10.69 28.39 5.50
CA TYR A 378 11.88 27.66 5.06
C TYR A 378 11.69 27.14 3.63
N ARG A 379 12.01 27.98 2.63
CA ARG A 379 11.79 27.66 1.20
C ARG A 379 12.72 26.58 0.65
N GLY A 380 13.91 26.38 1.25
CA GLY A 380 14.86 25.36 0.81
C GLY A 380 14.40 23.91 1.03
N GLY A 381 13.53 23.67 2.01
CA GLY A 381 13.11 22.33 2.41
C GLY A 381 12.33 21.56 1.33
N TYR A 382 11.56 22.26 0.48
CA TYR A 382 10.76 21.62 -0.57
C TYR A 382 11.64 20.94 -1.63
N ARG A 383 12.69 21.61 -2.09
CA ARG A 383 13.59 21.05 -3.12
C ARG A 383 14.39 19.87 -2.55
N ALA A 384 14.88 19.99 -1.32
CA ALA A 384 15.61 18.91 -0.66
C ALA A 384 14.74 17.67 -0.45
N ALA A 385 13.50 17.84 0.02
CA ALA A 385 12.57 16.72 0.19
C ALA A 385 12.18 16.06 -1.15
N ALA A 386 11.97 16.86 -2.21
CA ALA A 386 11.72 16.32 -3.55
C ALA A 386 12.93 15.55 -4.10
N ALA A 387 14.15 16.07 -3.93
CA ALA A 387 15.38 15.38 -4.33
C ALA A 387 15.59 14.07 -3.54
N ALA A 388 15.25 14.05 -2.25
CA ALA A 388 15.30 12.83 -1.44
C ALA A 388 14.36 11.75 -1.97
N ILE A 389 13.14 12.10 -2.40
CA ILE A 389 12.22 11.15 -3.03
C ILE A 389 12.72 10.72 -4.42
N ALA A 390 13.29 11.64 -5.21
CA ALA A 390 13.90 11.29 -6.49
C ALA A 390 15.04 10.27 -6.33
N LEU A 391 15.83 10.37 -5.26
CA LEU A 391 16.84 9.37 -4.94
C LEU A 391 16.21 8.00 -4.60
N CYS A 392 15.09 7.97 -3.85
CA CYS A 392 14.38 6.71 -3.61
C CYS A 392 13.97 6.02 -4.91
N VAL A 393 13.49 6.78 -5.91
CA VAL A 393 13.13 6.25 -7.24
C VAL A 393 14.33 5.56 -7.91
N LEU A 394 15.50 6.20 -7.88
CA LEU A 394 16.72 5.65 -8.49
C LEU A 394 17.23 4.40 -7.76
N VAL A 395 17.30 4.46 -6.43
CA VAL A 395 17.79 3.34 -5.61
C VAL A 395 16.85 2.14 -5.68
N ALA A 396 15.54 2.36 -5.74
CA ALA A 396 14.57 1.28 -5.90
C ALA A 396 14.69 0.59 -7.25
N GLY A 397 14.96 1.34 -8.33
CA GLY A 397 15.21 0.76 -9.65
C GLY A 397 16.43 -0.16 -9.64
N TRP A 398 17.51 0.24 -8.98
CA TRP A 398 18.67 -0.63 -8.74
C TRP A 398 18.35 -1.80 -7.79
N GLY A 399 17.56 -1.59 -6.75
CA GLY A 399 17.15 -2.65 -5.83
C GLY A 399 16.35 -3.77 -6.51
N MET A 400 15.55 -3.43 -7.53
CA MET A 400 14.82 -4.39 -8.34
C MET A 400 15.74 -5.28 -9.19
N SER A 401 16.95 -4.85 -9.53
CA SER A 401 17.92 -5.66 -10.27
C SER A 401 18.74 -6.60 -9.38
N LEU A 402 18.44 -6.70 -8.08
CA LEU A 402 19.16 -7.56 -7.15
C LEU A 402 18.40 -8.87 -6.91
N PRO A 403 18.86 -10.02 -7.44
CA PRO A 403 18.11 -11.29 -7.38
C PRO A 403 17.94 -11.82 -5.96
N ARG A 404 18.82 -11.42 -5.03
CA ARG A 404 18.74 -11.80 -3.62
C ARG A 404 17.51 -11.22 -2.91
N TYR A 405 17.10 -10.01 -3.28
CA TYR A 405 16.03 -9.28 -2.59
C TYR A 405 14.75 -9.24 -3.41
N ALA A 406 14.88 -9.12 -4.72
CA ALA A 406 13.78 -8.84 -5.64
C ALA A 406 13.67 -9.91 -6.74
N PRO A 407 13.52 -11.20 -6.42
CA PRO A 407 13.57 -12.27 -7.42
C PRO A 407 12.48 -12.18 -8.49
N GLN A 408 11.34 -11.54 -8.19
CA GLN A 408 10.23 -11.38 -9.14
C GLN A 408 10.47 -10.18 -10.06
N GLU A 409 10.93 -9.08 -9.47
CA GLU A 409 11.25 -7.85 -10.17
C GLU A 409 12.52 -8.01 -11.03
N PHE A 410 13.47 -8.82 -10.57
CA PHE A 410 14.70 -9.15 -11.29
C PHE A 410 14.41 -9.76 -12.66
N ALA A 411 13.36 -10.58 -12.77
CA ALA A 411 12.93 -11.19 -14.02
C ALA A 411 12.41 -10.18 -15.07
N LEU A 412 12.22 -8.90 -14.72
CA LEU A 412 11.94 -7.84 -15.71
C LEU A 412 13.10 -7.64 -16.68
N GLY A 413 14.35 -7.97 -16.29
CA GLY A 413 15.51 -7.84 -17.17
C GLY A 413 15.33 -8.58 -18.49
N ALA A 414 14.84 -9.83 -18.43
CA ALA A 414 14.52 -10.65 -19.62
C ALA A 414 13.51 -10.01 -20.58
N VAL A 415 12.63 -9.15 -20.10
CA VAL A 415 11.60 -8.48 -20.93
C VAL A 415 12.09 -7.11 -21.42
N LEU A 416 12.85 -6.38 -20.59
CA LEU A 416 13.37 -5.05 -20.91
C LEU A 416 14.60 -5.09 -21.83
N HIS A 417 15.43 -6.13 -21.70
CA HIS A 417 16.66 -6.35 -22.46
C HIS A 417 16.70 -7.80 -22.96
N PRO A 418 15.88 -8.16 -23.97
CA PRO A 418 15.81 -9.52 -24.46
C PRO A 418 17.11 -9.90 -25.20
N GLU A 419 17.85 -10.86 -24.67
CA GLU A 419 19.06 -11.43 -25.28
C GLU A 419 18.89 -12.95 -25.49
N PRO A 420 18.11 -13.38 -26.49
CA PRO A 420 17.68 -14.78 -26.65
C PRO A 420 18.81 -15.76 -27.00
N GLU A 421 19.97 -15.26 -27.42
CA GLU A 421 21.16 -16.06 -27.73
C GLU A 421 22.22 -16.00 -26.61
N SER A 422 21.94 -15.29 -25.51
CA SER A 422 22.89 -15.16 -24.41
C SER A 422 23.00 -16.47 -23.62
N ILE A 423 24.24 -16.89 -23.39
CA ILE A 423 24.58 -18.02 -22.51
C ILE A 423 24.91 -17.57 -21.08
N ASP A 424 24.65 -16.28 -20.75
CA ASP A 424 24.87 -15.78 -19.41
C ASP A 424 23.91 -16.46 -18.42
N PRO A 425 24.41 -17.17 -17.39
CA PRO A 425 23.56 -17.83 -16.39
C PRO A 425 22.61 -16.86 -15.66
N VAL A 426 22.92 -15.57 -15.65
CA VAL A 426 22.06 -14.51 -15.09
C VAL A 426 20.83 -14.30 -15.96
N ILE A 427 21.02 -14.14 -17.28
CA ILE A 427 19.95 -13.95 -18.26
C ILE A 427 19.08 -15.20 -18.36
N GLU A 428 19.70 -16.38 -18.39
CA GLU A 428 18.97 -17.66 -18.40
C GLU A 428 18.04 -17.79 -17.18
N ARG A 429 18.50 -17.32 -16.01
CA ARG A 429 17.70 -17.31 -14.79
C ARG A 429 16.53 -16.33 -14.87
N GLU A 430 16.74 -15.13 -15.41
CA GLU A 430 15.66 -14.15 -15.62
C GLU A 430 14.59 -14.71 -16.58
N GLU A 431 15.01 -15.27 -17.72
CA GLU A 431 14.09 -15.86 -18.69
C GLU A 431 13.28 -17.01 -18.09
N ARG A 432 13.94 -17.88 -17.31
CA ARG A 432 13.27 -18.99 -16.63
C ARG A 432 12.19 -18.51 -15.67
N ILE A 433 12.47 -17.46 -14.89
CA ILE A 433 11.49 -16.88 -13.96
C ILE A 433 10.35 -16.21 -14.75
N ALA A 434 10.66 -15.44 -15.79
CA ALA A 434 9.66 -14.75 -16.61
C ALA A 434 8.71 -15.71 -17.34
N ARG A 435 9.21 -16.87 -17.80
CA ARG A 435 8.43 -17.88 -18.52
C ARG A 435 7.68 -18.86 -17.63
N THR A 436 7.71 -18.70 -16.30
CA THR A 436 7.10 -19.67 -15.37
C THR A 436 5.60 -19.84 -15.60
N PHE A 437 4.89 -18.80 -16.04
CA PHE A 437 3.44 -18.78 -16.20
C PHE A 437 2.97 -18.23 -17.56
N SER A 438 3.88 -18.13 -18.54
CA SER A 438 3.68 -17.43 -19.82
C SER A 438 3.04 -18.29 -20.92
#